data_AF-A0A1M3HDU4-F1
#
_entry.id   AF-A0A1M3HDU4-F1
#
_cell.length_a   1.000
_cell.length_b   1.000
_cell.length_c   1.000
_cell.angle_alpha   90.00
_cell.angle_beta   90.00
_cell.angle_gamma   90.00
#
_symmetry.space_group_name_H-M   'P 1'
#
loop_
_entity.id
_entity.type
_entity.pdbx_description
1 polymer ?
#
loop_
_entity_poly.entity_id
_entity_poly.type
_entity_poly.pdbx_seq_one_letter_code
_entity_poly.pdbx_strand_id
1 'polypeptide(L)'
;MLLAGCGRSEPGVYAVPLAEALQRLKKADVDGFRMARQCGILIHFASDSPKDNAITWRVSSSGREVLRFTVKLMAEGNATRARIEVPAEPKGGEMYDGSQFYPRPALHQPLRPAVQELIDAAMEQRPFDVMRIPDEERGSPNNGPCQVQRGGLENGSSRFGLDDKPGYDSRSSQQMREVEDYGRDDTSYGQPMDDTQGSW
;
A
#
# COMPACT_ATOMS: atom_id res chain seq x y z
N MET A 1 34.26 -7.07 -35.42
CA MET A 1 32.85 -7.38 -35.15
C MET A 1 32.42 -6.56 -33.95
N LEU A 2 31.48 -5.64 -34.16
CA LEU A 2 30.86 -4.80 -33.13
C LEU A 2 29.90 -5.62 -32.27
N LEU A 3 29.87 -5.40 -30.96
CA LEU A 3 28.65 -5.52 -30.15
C LEU A 3 28.69 -4.40 -29.10
N ALA A 4 27.85 -3.40 -29.35
CA ALA A 4 27.65 -2.23 -28.53
C ALA A 4 27.17 -2.64 -27.12
N GLY A 5 27.90 -2.22 -26.10
CA GLY A 5 27.34 -2.11 -24.75
C GLY A 5 26.34 -0.96 -24.75
N CYS A 6 25.07 -1.24 -25.09
CA CYS A 6 23.98 -0.32 -24.79
C CYS A 6 23.98 -0.12 -23.27
N GLY A 7 24.43 1.06 -22.84
CA GLY A 7 24.52 1.45 -21.46
C GLY A 7 23.18 1.23 -20.77
N ARG A 8 23.15 0.33 -19.79
CA ARG A 8 22.18 0.47 -18.71
C ARG A 8 22.54 1.78 -18.03
N SER A 9 21.72 2.81 -18.28
CA SER A 9 21.71 4.02 -17.48
C SER A 9 21.74 3.63 -16.00
N GLU A 10 22.50 4.36 -15.20
CA GLU A 10 22.54 4.15 -13.74
C GLU A 10 21.10 4.08 -13.18
N PRO A 11 20.78 3.11 -12.31
CA PRO A 11 19.43 3.01 -11.74
C PRO A 11 18.97 4.35 -11.17
N GLY A 12 17.75 4.77 -11.55
CA GLY A 12 17.21 6.05 -11.15
C GLY A 12 17.69 7.26 -11.97
N VAL A 13 18.49 7.09 -13.02
CA VAL A 13 18.84 8.15 -13.98
C VAL A 13 18.19 7.89 -15.33
N TYR A 14 17.45 8.87 -15.82
CA TYR A 14 16.63 8.76 -17.03
C TYR A 14 17.04 9.82 -18.04
N ALA A 15 17.20 9.43 -19.31
CA ALA A 15 17.50 10.32 -20.43
C ALA A 15 16.25 11.12 -20.87
N VAL A 16 15.58 11.76 -19.90
CA VAL A 16 14.43 12.64 -20.09
C VAL A 16 14.68 13.96 -19.35
N PRO A 17 14.28 15.11 -19.91
CA PRO A 17 14.36 16.39 -19.21
C PRO A 17 13.48 16.43 -17.96
N LEU A 18 13.90 17.19 -16.95
CA LEU A 18 13.25 17.27 -15.63
C LEU A 18 11.74 17.59 -15.70
N ALA A 19 11.36 18.57 -16.51
CA ALA A 19 9.96 18.96 -16.66
C ALA A 19 9.11 17.82 -17.25
N GLU A 20 9.66 17.08 -18.21
CA GLU A 20 8.99 15.94 -18.82
C GLU A 20 8.91 14.75 -17.85
N ALA A 21 9.99 14.45 -17.13
CA ALA A 21 10.04 13.43 -16.09
C ALA A 21 8.95 13.66 -15.02
N LEU A 22 8.76 14.91 -14.60
CA LEU A 22 7.71 15.27 -13.64
C LEU A 22 6.30 15.02 -14.20
N GLN A 23 6.05 15.39 -15.46
CA GLN A 23 4.75 15.13 -16.10
C GLN A 23 4.47 13.63 -16.26
N ARG A 24 5.51 12.84 -16.55
CA ARG A 24 5.41 11.37 -16.61
C ARG A 24 5.06 10.79 -15.23
N LEU A 25 5.74 11.20 -14.15
CA LEU A 25 5.41 10.72 -12.80
C LEU A 25 4.00 11.13 -12.33
N LYS A 26 3.50 12.32 -12.71
CA LYS A 26 2.12 12.74 -12.40
C LYS A 26 1.07 11.81 -13.01
N LYS A 27 1.44 11.05 -14.04
CA LYS A 27 0.59 10.09 -14.76
C LYS A 27 1.02 8.64 -14.50
N ALA A 28 1.83 8.39 -13.48
CA ALA A 28 2.25 7.03 -13.13
C ALA A 28 1.04 6.13 -12.83
N ASP A 29 1.17 4.85 -13.15
CA ASP A 29 0.12 3.84 -12.96
C ASP A 29 0.00 3.40 -11.49
N VAL A 30 -0.53 4.30 -10.65
CA VAL A 30 -0.80 4.05 -9.24
C VAL A 30 -1.88 2.99 -9.01
N ASP A 31 -2.79 2.79 -9.97
CA ASP A 31 -3.82 1.77 -9.87
C ASP A 31 -3.22 0.37 -10.07
N GLY A 32 -2.40 0.17 -11.10
CA GLY A 32 -1.63 -1.07 -11.29
C GLY A 32 -0.71 -1.36 -10.10
N PHE A 33 -0.02 -0.34 -9.60
CA PHE A 33 0.79 -0.46 -8.37
C PHE A 33 -0.07 -0.93 -7.18
N ARG A 34 -1.20 -0.26 -6.92
CA ARG A 34 -2.11 -0.62 -5.82
C ARG A 34 -2.59 -2.06 -5.97
N MET A 35 -3.06 -2.46 -7.15
CA MET A 35 -3.55 -3.82 -7.38
C MET A 35 -2.48 -4.87 -7.12
N ALA A 36 -1.24 -4.62 -7.56
CA ALA A 36 -0.14 -5.56 -7.36
C ALA A 36 0.37 -5.61 -5.91
N ARG A 37 0.27 -4.51 -5.17
CA ARG A 37 0.89 -4.38 -3.85
C ARG A 37 -0.08 -4.42 -2.67
N GLN A 38 -1.38 -4.21 -2.87
CA GLN A 38 -2.36 -4.22 -1.78
C GLN A 38 -2.35 -5.56 -1.04
N CYS A 39 -2.43 -5.47 0.28
CA CYS A 39 -2.31 -6.60 1.19
C CYS A 39 -3.47 -6.61 2.18
N GLY A 40 -4.53 -7.38 1.90
CA GLY A 40 -5.64 -7.63 2.83
C GLY A 40 -6.56 -6.45 3.14
N ILE A 41 -6.00 -5.26 3.29
CA ILE A 41 -6.64 -4.07 3.79
C ILE A 41 -6.83 -3.10 2.63
N LEU A 42 -8.00 -2.48 2.56
CA LEU A 42 -8.27 -1.47 1.55
C LEU A 42 -7.36 -0.27 1.79
N ILE A 43 -6.58 0.08 0.77
CA ILE A 43 -5.71 1.25 0.79
C ILE A 43 -6.17 2.27 -0.24
N HIS A 44 -6.03 3.54 0.13
CA HIS A 44 -6.30 4.69 -0.73
C HIS A 44 -4.99 5.38 -1.05
N PHE A 45 -4.79 5.74 -2.32
CA PHE A 45 -3.67 6.54 -2.76
C PHE A 45 -4.12 7.98 -3.00
N ALA A 46 -3.37 8.92 -2.46
CA ALA A 46 -3.44 10.32 -2.84
C ALA A 46 -2.04 10.76 -3.29
N SER A 47 -1.96 11.42 -4.44
CA SER A 47 -0.73 12.06 -4.92
C SER A 47 -0.79 13.56 -4.67
N ASP A 48 0.30 14.12 -4.17
CA ASP A 48 0.51 15.56 -4.03
C ASP A 48 1.83 15.93 -4.71
N SER A 49 1.93 17.13 -5.25
CA SER A 49 3.16 17.71 -5.81
C SER A 49 3.54 18.97 -5.03
N PRO A 50 3.96 18.84 -3.75
CA PRO A 50 4.12 19.98 -2.84
C PRO A 50 5.31 20.88 -3.18
N LYS A 51 6.18 20.49 -4.12
CA LYS A 51 7.36 21.24 -4.58
C LYS A 51 7.57 21.02 -6.08
N ASP A 52 8.18 21.99 -6.78
CA ASP A 52 8.28 22.03 -8.26
C ASP A 52 8.94 20.81 -8.91
N ASN A 53 9.62 19.93 -8.17
CA ASN A 53 10.30 18.74 -8.71
C ASN A 53 10.11 17.48 -7.84
N ALA A 54 8.97 17.34 -7.16
CA ALA A 54 8.71 16.15 -6.36
C ALA A 54 7.26 15.70 -6.46
N ILE A 55 7.05 14.38 -6.38
CA ILE A 55 5.75 13.78 -6.16
C ILE A 55 5.77 13.02 -4.85
N THR A 56 4.74 13.23 -4.03
CA THR A 56 4.50 12.49 -2.81
C THR A 56 3.25 11.65 -3.00
N TRP A 57 3.36 10.33 -2.85
CA TRP A 57 2.21 9.46 -2.71
C TRP A 57 1.98 9.15 -1.24
N ARG A 58 0.74 9.35 -0.78
CA ARG A 58 0.27 9.00 0.56
C ARG A 58 -0.66 7.82 0.43
N VAL A 59 -0.41 6.82 1.25
CA VAL A 59 -1.21 5.61 1.35
C VAL A 59 -1.96 5.67 2.67
N SER A 60 -3.27 5.64 2.58
CA SER A 60 -4.16 5.66 3.74
C SER A 60 -4.88 4.35 3.87
N SER A 61 -5.01 3.86 5.09
CA SER A 61 -5.91 2.78 5.47
C SER A 61 -6.71 3.25 6.67
N SER A 62 -7.98 2.88 6.78
CA SER A 62 -8.72 3.17 8.02
C SER A 62 -8.83 4.68 8.34
N GLY A 63 -8.83 5.53 7.31
CA GLY A 63 -8.79 6.99 7.46
C GLY A 63 -7.46 7.55 8.00
N ARG A 64 -6.42 6.74 8.16
CA ARG A 64 -5.10 7.15 8.67
C ARG A 64 -4.03 6.95 7.60
N GLU A 65 -3.10 7.90 7.48
CA GLU A 65 -1.90 7.71 6.66
C GLU A 65 -1.05 6.61 7.30
N VAL A 66 -0.83 5.52 6.56
CA VAL A 66 -0.03 4.36 7.00
C VAL A 66 1.32 4.30 6.32
N LEU A 67 1.46 4.99 5.19
CA LEU A 67 2.71 5.12 4.46
C LEU A 67 2.68 6.39 3.63
N ARG A 68 3.86 6.94 3.43
CA ARG A 68 4.13 8.01 2.48
C ARG A 68 5.39 7.65 1.74
N PHE A 69 5.53 8.00 0.48
CA PHE A 69 6.83 8.00 -0.17
C PHE A 69 6.90 9.18 -1.13
N THR A 70 8.09 9.78 -1.17
CA THR A 70 8.37 10.96 -1.99
C THR A 70 9.41 10.60 -3.03
N VAL A 71 9.16 10.94 -4.28
CA VAL A 71 10.16 10.89 -5.34
C VAL A 71 10.59 12.31 -5.65
N LYS A 72 11.86 12.59 -5.39
CA LYS A 72 12.51 13.86 -5.75
C LYS A 72 13.22 13.70 -7.08
N LEU A 73 12.96 14.61 -8.00
CA LEU A 73 13.64 14.70 -9.27
C LEU A 73 14.71 15.79 -9.23
N MET A 74 15.88 15.49 -9.79
CA MET A 74 17.02 16.40 -9.89
C MET A 74 17.50 16.41 -11.34
N ALA A 75 17.78 17.59 -11.89
CA ALA A 75 18.39 17.68 -13.21
C ALA A 75 19.84 17.18 -13.18
N GLU A 76 20.22 16.41 -14.19
CA GLU A 76 21.57 15.87 -14.38
C GLU A 76 21.96 16.09 -15.85
N GLY A 77 22.39 17.32 -16.18
CA GLY A 77 22.60 17.74 -17.56
C GLY A 77 21.30 17.70 -18.37
N ASN A 78 21.26 16.87 -19.42
CA ASN A 78 20.06 16.63 -20.24
C ASN A 78 19.21 15.46 -19.72
N ALA A 79 19.59 14.85 -18.60
CA ALA A 79 18.91 13.73 -17.95
C ALA A 79 18.28 14.18 -16.62
N THR A 80 17.54 13.27 -16.00
CA THR A 80 16.91 13.46 -14.69
C THR A 80 17.24 12.29 -13.78
N ARG A 81 17.63 12.59 -12.55
CA ARG A 81 17.78 11.60 -11.48
C ARG A 81 16.57 11.60 -10.56
N ALA A 82 16.00 10.43 -10.31
CA ALA A 82 14.98 10.21 -9.31
C ALA A 82 15.59 9.66 -8.02
N ARG A 83 15.21 10.24 -6.89
CA ARG A 83 15.56 9.74 -5.55
C ARG A 83 14.29 9.41 -4.79
N ILE A 84 14.17 8.16 -4.37
CA ILE A 84 13.07 7.66 -3.53
C ILE A 84 13.39 7.95 -2.07
N GLU A 85 12.45 8.62 -1.39
CA GLU A 85 12.45 8.86 0.05
C GLU A 85 11.25 8.15 0.68
N VAL A 86 11.55 7.16 1.52
CA VAL A 86 10.56 6.46 2.35
C VAL A 86 10.78 6.88 3.81
N PRO A 87 9.72 7.18 4.59
CA PRO A 87 9.82 7.46 6.01
C PRO A 87 10.55 6.34 6.75
N ALA A 88 11.32 6.75 7.75
CA ALA A 88 11.95 5.81 8.65
C ALA A 88 10.93 5.23 9.63
N GLU A 89 11.12 3.97 10.00
CA GLU A 89 10.42 3.34 11.12
C GLU A 89 10.88 3.94 12.46
N PRO A 90 10.05 3.90 13.53
CA PRO A 90 10.43 4.40 14.85
C PRO A 90 11.70 3.76 15.42
N LYS A 91 12.02 2.53 15.01
CA LYS A 91 13.21 1.78 15.43
C LYS A 91 14.41 1.96 14.48
N GLY A 92 14.30 2.84 13.50
CA GLY A 92 15.26 2.98 12.40
C GLY A 92 14.99 2.01 11.25
N GLY A 93 15.64 2.24 10.11
CA GLY A 93 15.35 1.52 8.86
C GLY A 93 14.16 2.10 8.09
N GLU A 94 13.93 1.61 6.89
CA GLU A 94 12.84 2.09 6.04
C GLU A 94 11.57 1.28 6.26
N MET A 95 10.43 1.96 6.21
CA MET A 95 9.13 1.29 6.27
C MET A 95 8.97 0.31 5.10
N TYR A 96 8.53 -0.92 5.38
CA TYR A 96 8.28 -1.97 4.37
C TYR A 96 9.53 -2.38 3.56
N ASP A 97 10.73 -2.32 4.16
CA ASP A 97 11.98 -2.76 3.51
C ASP A 97 12.13 -4.28 3.36
N GLY A 98 11.21 -5.07 3.93
CA GLY A 98 11.23 -6.53 3.89
C GLY A 98 12.06 -7.18 5.00
N SER A 99 12.72 -6.41 5.86
CA SER A 99 13.61 -6.92 6.92
C SER A 99 12.86 -7.39 8.17
N GLN A 100 11.62 -6.94 8.36
CA GLN A 100 10.84 -7.26 9.55
C GLN A 100 9.41 -7.73 9.23
N PHE A 101 8.80 -8.38 10.21
CA PHE A 101 7.43 -8.84 10.15
C PHE A 101 6.46 -7.70 10.48
N TYR A 102 5.42 -7.57 9.66
CA TYR A 102 4.31 -6.64 9.90
C TYR A 102 3.04 -7.46 10.14
N PRO A 103 2.43 -7.42 11.34
CA PRO A 103 1.23 -8.19 11.63
C PRO A 103 0.06 -7.87 10.70
N ARG A 104 -0.05 -6.60 10.30
CA ARG A 104 -1.05 -6.10 9.34
C ARG A 104 -0.37 -5.23 8.28
N PRO A 105 0.27 -5.85 7.28
CA PRO A 105 0.93 -5.07 6.25
C PRO A 105 -0.14 -4.43 5.37
N ALA A 106 -0.03 -3.12 5.10
CA ALA A 106 -0.91 -2.47 4.12
C ALA A 106 -0.49 -2.79 2.67
N LEU A 107 0.81 -3.07 2.49
CA LEU A 107 1.46 -3.33 1.22
C LEU A 107 2.39 -4.52 1.30
N HIS A 108 2.56 -5.19 0.18
CA HIS A 108 3.61 -6.17 -0.05
C HIS A 108 5.01 -5.59 0.13
N GLN A 109 5.91 -6.43 0.64
CA GLN A 109 7.32 -6.10 0.84
C GLN A 109 8.23 -6.88 -0.11
N PRO A 110 9.40 -6.33 -0.49
CA PRO A 110 9.91 -4.99 -0.14
C PRO A 110 9.28 -3.87 -0.98
N LEU A 111 9.17 -2.66 -0.42
CA LEU A 111 8.49 -1.54 -1.07
C LEU A 111 9.36 -0.77 -2.07
N ARG A 112 10.62 -0.52 -1.72
CA ARG A 112 11.52 0.33 -2.53
C ARG A 112 11.67 -0.18 -3.98
N PRO A 113 11.88 -1.49 -4.24
CA PRO A 113 11.93 -2.01 -5.62
C PRO A 113 10.62 -1.80 -6.39
N ALA A 114 9.47 -1.90 -5.71
CA ALA A 114 8.17 -1.63 -6.34
C ALA A 114 7.99 -0.14 -6.66
N VAL A 115 8.44 0.77 -5.79
CA VAL A 115 8.41 2.21 -6.09
C VAL A 115 9.37 2.54 -7.23
N GLN A 116 10.53 1.88 -7.28
CA GLN A 116 11.47 2.03 -8.39
C GLN A 116 10.84 1.60 -9.72
N GLU A 117 10.19 0.44 -9.76
CA GLU A 117 9.46 -0.02 -10.95
C GLU A 117 8.30 0.92 -11.33
N LEU A 118 7.61 1.54 -10.37
CA LEU A 118 6.60 2.57 -10.67
C LEU A 118 7.20 3.80 -11.35
N ILE A 119 8.39 4.23 -10.92
CA ILE A 119 9.13 5.33 -11.56
C ILE A 119 9.59 4.90 -12.95
N ASP A 120 10.20 3.72 -13.07
CA ASP A 120 10.71 3.19 -14.34
C ASP A 120 9.59 3.05 -15.37
N ALA A 121 8.44 2.49 -14.96
CA ALA A 121 7.25 2.39 -15.79
C ALA A 121 6.76 3.76 -16.26
N ALA A 122 6.68 4.75 -15.36
CA ALA A 122 6.29 6.11 -15.71
C ALA A 122 7.29 6.76 -16.68
N MET A 123 8.59 6.61 -16.44
CA MET A 123 9.65 7.14 -17.31
C MET A 123 9.68 6.44 -18.66
N GLU A 124 9.32 5.16 -18.74
CA GLU A 124 9.16 4.40 -19.99
C GLU A 124 7.76 4.59 -20.63
N GLN A 125 6.86 5.34 -19.99
CA GLN A 125 5.47 5.57 -20.41
C GLN A 125 4.67 4.27 -20.64
N ARG A 126 4.88 3.30 -19.76
CA ARG A 126 4.20 1.99 -19.77
C ARG A 126 3.44 1.76 -18.46
N PRO A 127 2.52 0.78 -18.43
CA PRO A 127 1.90 0.32 -17.19
C PRO A 127 2.92 -0.22 -16.19
N PHE A 128 2.55 -0.18 -14.91
CA PHE A 128 3.33 -0.81 -13.85
C PHE A 128 3.34 -2.33 -14.05
N ASP A 129 4.51 -2.96 -13.92
CA ASP A 129 4.64 -4.41 -14.06
C ASP A 129 5.47 -5.02 -12.93
N VAL A 130 4.79 -5.70 -12.00
CA VAL A 130 5.43 -6.37 -10.86
C VAL A 130 6.42 -7.46 -11.29
N MET A 131 6.28 -8.01 -12.50
CA MET A 131 7.14 -9.06 -13.02
C MET A 131 8.50 -8.52 -13.48
N ARG A 132 8.66 -7.20 -13.63
CA ARG A 132 9.95 -6.56 -13.91
C ARG A 132 10.82 -6.33 -12.69
N ILE A 133 10.23 -6.41 -11.50
CA ILE A 133 10.99 -6.43 -10.25
C ILE A 133 11.72 -7.78 -10.18
N PRO A 134 13.05 -7.82 -9.95
CA PRO A 134 13.80 -9.07 -9.80
C PRO A 134 13.16 -10.00 -8.77
N ASP A 135 13.22 -11.31 -8.97
CA ASP A 135 12.54 -12.28 -8.10
C ASP A 135 13.03 -12.18 -6.64
N GLU A 136 14.33 -11.95 -6.45
CA GLU A 136 14.99 -11.70 -5.15
C GLU A 136 14.49 -10.42 -4.45
N GLU A 137 13.98 -9.46 -5.21
CA GLU A 137 13.46 -8.17 -4.73
C GLU A 137 11.92 -8.13 -4.73
N ARG A 138 11.24 -9.11 -5.31
CA ARG A 138 9.77 -9.15 -5.37
C ARG A 138 9.17 -9.70 -4.08
N GLY A 139 9.90 -10.60 -3.42
CA GLY A 139 9.47 -11.31 -2.21
C GLY A 139 10.26 -10.91 -0.97
N SER A 140 9.62 -11.03 0.19
CA SER A 140 10.28 -11.02 1.49
C SER A 140 9.87 -12.28 2.27
N PRO A 141 10.77 -12.91 3.05
CA PRO A 141 10.39 -14.00 3.95
C PRO A 141 9.33 -13.55 4.98
N ASN A 142 9.24 -12.25 5.25
CA ASN A 142 8.26 -11.66 6.14
C ASN A 142 6.91 -11.33 5.47
N ASN A 143 6.75 -11.66 4.18
CA ASN A 143 5.53 -11.38 3.40
C ASN A 143 4.42 -12.44 3.59
N GLY A 144 4.64 -13.45 4.44
CA GLY A 144 3.68 -14.52 4.73
C GLY A 144 2.27 -14.01 5.11
N PRO A 145 2.12 -13.03 6.01
CA PRO A 145 0.82 -12.45 6.33
C PRO A 145 0.10 -11.89 5.10
N CYS A 146 0.82 -11.24 4.18
CA CYS A 146 0.20 -10.72 2.97
C CYS A 146 -0.28 -11.80 2.02
N GLN A 147 0.43 -12.91 1.92
CA GLN A 147 -0.03 -14.05 1.12
C GLN A 147 -1.33 -14.63 1.69
N VAL A 148 -1.39 -14.82 3.01
CA VAL A 148 -2.58 -15.32 3.70
C VAL A 148 -3.76 -14.35 3.55
N GLN A 149 -3.52 -13.05 3.78
CA GLN A 149 -4.57 -12.03 3.74
C GLN A 149 -5.13 -11.83 2.34
N ARG A 150 -4.29 -11.87 1.28
CA ARG A 150 -4.79 -11.83 -0.11
C ARG A 150 -5.57 -13.10 -0.46
N GLY A 151 -5.06 -14.28 -0.11
CA GLY A 151 -5.80 -15.53 -0.32
C GLY A 151 -7.18 -15.50 0.36
N GLY A 152 -7.28 -14.91 1.54
CA GLY A 152 -8.52 -14.70 2.28
C GLY A 152 -9.51 -13.71 1.62
N LEU A 153 -9.01 -12.68 0.93
CA LEU A 153 -9.85 -11.79 0.11
C LEU A 153 -10.34 -12.48 -1.15
N GLU A 154 -9.43 -13.13 -1.89
CA GLU A 154 -9.70 -13.75 -3.18
C GLU A 154 -10.71 -14.91 -3.08
N ASN A 155 -10.68 -15.66 -1.98
CA ASN A 155 -11.61 -16.76 -1.74
C ASN A 155 -12.89 -16.34 -1.00
N GLY A 156 -13.07 -15.04 -0.71
CA GLY A 156 -14.24 -14.52 0.01
C GLY A 156 -14.34 -14.93 1.49
N SER A 157 -13.33 -15.58 2.05
CA SER A 157 -13.33 -16.10 3.44
C SER A 157 -12.96 -15.07 4.49
N SER A 158 -12.58 -13.85 4.10
CA SER A 158 -12.12 -12.80 5.02
C SER A 158 -12.70 -11.44 4.64
N ARG A 159 -13.42 -10.80 5.56
CA ARG A 159 -13.88 -9.41 5.44
C ARG A 159 -13.05 -8.51 6.35
N PHE A 160 -12.12 -7.75 5.80
CA PHE A 160 -11.36 -6.77 6.58
C PHE A 160 -12.23 -5.56 6.90
N GLY A 161 -12.08 -5.06 8.13
CA GLY A 161 -12.80 -3.91 8.62
C GLY A 161 -11.97 -2.68 8.36
N LEU A 162 -12.61 -1.56 8.03
CA LEU A 162 -11.92 -0.28 7.99
C LEU A 162 -11.27 0.06 9.34
N ASP A 163 -11.71 -0.47 10.49
CA ASP A 163 -11.21 -0.11 11.83
C ASP A 163 -10.44 -1.22 12.57
N ASP A 164 -9.85 -2.13 11.81
CA ASP A 164 -9.14 -3.30 12.29
C ASP A 164 -7.89 -2.95 13.14
N LYS A 165 -7.89 -3.31 14.44
CA LYS A 165 -6.82 -2.97 15.40
C LYS A 165 -5.49 -3.70 15.12
N PRO A 166 -4.32 -3.10 15.42
CA PRO A 166 -3.02 -3.79 15.34
C PRO A 166 -2.99 -5.10 16.14
N GLY A 167 -2.35 -6.13 15.60
CA GLY A 167 -2.19 -7.44 16.27
C GLY A 167 -3.31 -8.46 16.04
N TYR A 168 -4.30 -8.13 15.22
CA TYR A 168 -5.39 -9.02 14.82
C TYR A 168 -5.23 -9.37 13.33
N ASP A 169 -5.59 -10.58 12.91
CA ASP A 169 -5.67 -10.97 11.50
C ASP A 169 -7.12 -10.84 10.98
N SER A 170 -7.38 -11.14 9.69
CA SER A 170 -8.75 -11.08 9.16
C SER A 170 -9.74 -11.95 9.91
N ARG A 171 -9.30 -13.14 10.36
CA ARG A 171 -10.16 -14.10 11.07
C ARG A 171 -10.51 -13.58 12.46
N SER A 172 -9.52 -13.08 13.18
CA SER A 172 -9.66 -12.49 14.52
C SER A 172 -10.54 -11.24 14.47
N SER A 173 -10.38 -10.43 13.42
CA SER A 173 -11.21 -9.27 13.16
C SER A 173 -12.67 -9.62 12.83
N GLN A 174 -12.89 -10.70 12.09
CA GLN A 174 -14.23 -11.18 11.78
C GLN A 174 -14.92 -11.75 13.03
N GLN A 175 -14.21 -12.57 13.82
CA GLN A 175 -14.73 -13.11 15.08
C GLN A 175 -15.13 -12.02 16.06
N MET A 176 -14.32 -10.96 16.22
CA MET A 176 -14.67 -9.82 17.06
C MET A 176 -15.94 -9.11 16.58
N ARG A 177 -16.11 -8.93 15.27
CA ARG A 177 -17.35 -8.35 14.72
C ARG A 177 -18.56 -9.23 14.96
N GLU A 178 -18.42 -10.55 14.78
CA GLU A 178 -19.49 -11.50 15.10
C GLU A 178 -19.85 -11.45 16.59
N VAL A 179 -18.88 -11.26 17.48
CA VAL A 179 -19.10 -11.07 18.94
C VAL A 179 -19.73 -9.70 19.25
N GLU A 180 -19.28 -8.62 18.61
CA GLU A 180 -19.84 -7.28 18.80
C GLU A 180 -21.27 -7.15 18.26
N ASP A 181 -21.58 -7.81 17.14
CA ASP A 181 -22.93 -7.87 16.56
C ASP A 181 -23.87 -8.72 17.42
N TYR A 182 -23.40 -9.87 17.95
CA TYR A 182 -24.18 -10.66 18.92
C TYR A 182 -24.41 -9.95 20.26
N GLY A 183 -23.54 -9.02 20.65
CA GLY A 183 -23.69 -8.21 21.86
C GLY A 183 -24.69 -7.05 21.73
N ARG A 184 -25.21 -6.80 20.53
CA ARG A 184 -26.13 -5.66 20.24
C ARG A 184 -27.61 -6.04 20.17
N ASP A 185 -27.93 -7.33 20.22
CA ASP A 185 -29.30 -7.86 20.09
C ASP A 185 -29.80 -8.44 21.44
N ASP A 186 -29.94 -7.63 22.51
CA ASP A 186 -30.83 -8.04 23.64
C ASP A 186 -31.30 -6.96 24.64
N THR A 187 -31.71 -5.76 24.21
CA THR A 187 -32.59 -4.91 25.07
C THR A 187 -33.58 -4.07 24.25
N SER A 188 -34.43 -4.68 23.43
CA SER A 188 -35.61 -3.96 22.92
C SER A 188 -36.70 -4.89 22.38
N TYR A 189 -37.18 -5.84 23.18
CA TYR A 189 -38.48 -6.46 22.90
C TYR A 189 -39.25 -6.69 24.21
N GLY A 190 -40.32 -5.88 24.37
CA GLY A 190 -41.53 -6.21 25.12
C GLY A 190 -41.41 -6.40 26.63
N GLN A 191 -41.61 -5.33 27.40
CA GLN A 191 -42.28 -5.52 28.68
C GLN A 191 -43.76 -5.81 28.41
N PRO A 192 -44.33 -6.95 28.84
CA PRO A 192 -45.77 -7.10 28.87
C PRO A 192 -46.31 -6.15 29.94
N MET A 193 -47.22 -5.25 29.54
CA MET A 193 -48.07 -4.51 30.46
C MET A 193 -48.92 -5.53 31.23
N ASP A 194 -48.70 -5.62 32.54
CA ASP A 194 -49.51 -6.40 33.47
C ASP A 194 -50.76 -5.58 33.83
N ASP A 195 -51.78 -5.63 32.96
CA ASP A 195 -53.11 -5.09 33.23
C ASP A 195 -53.96 -6.14 33.96
N THR A 196 -53.61 -6.43 35.22
CA THR A 196 -54.57 -7.00 36.16
C THR A 196 -54.39 -6.45 37.58
N GLN A 197 -55.24 -5.48 37.95
CA GLN A 197 -56.11 -5.58 39.13
C GLN A 197 -56.98 -4.34 39.32
N GLY A 198 -58.29 -4.56 39.26
CA GLY A 198 -59.30 -3.73 39.92
C GLY A 198 -59.78 -4.39 41.22
N SER A 199 -60.43 -3.57 42.05
CA SER A 199 -61.14 -3.83 43.32
C SER A 199 -60.28 -3.76 44.60
N TRP A 200 -60.46 -2.71 45.41
CA TRP A 200 -61.62 -2.48 46.30
C TRP A 200 -62.01 -1.01 46.34
#